data_AF-A0A3S4IG14-F1
#
_entry.id   AF-A0A3S4IG14-F1
#
_cell.length_a   1.000
_cell.length_b   1.000
_cell.length_c   1.000
_cell.angle_alpha   90.00
_cell.angle_beta   90.00
_cell.angle_gamma   90.00
#
_symmetry.space_group_name_H-M   'P 1'
#
loop_
_entity.id
_entity.type
_entity.pdbx_description
1 polymer ?
#
loop_
_entity_poly.entity_id
_entity_poly.type
_entity_poly.pdbx_seq_one_letter_code
_entity_poly.pdbx_strand_id
1 'polypeptide(L)' 'MTEPRIERLYGKGAAFKFKFKRAHVAIDIAEYYGDDIVDSAHYIRAGKVLKEGVERGVIKKVGAARYQLVED' A
#
# COMPACT_ATOMS: atom_id res chain seq x y z
N MET A 1 -11.02 -10.84 9.30
CA MET A 1 -9.65 -10.74 8.76
C MET A 1 -9.13 -9.33 8.99
N THR A 2 -7.90 -9.16 9.47
CA THR A 2 -7.27 -7.85 9.71
C THR A 2 -6.83 -7.20 8.38
N GLU A 3 -6.86 -5.87 8.27
CA GLU A 3 -6.35 -5.14 7.10
C GLU A 3 -4.84 -5.45 6.90
N PRO A 4 -4.38 -5.70 5.65
CA PRO A 4 -2.97 -5.97 5.39
C PRO A 4 -2.14 -4.70 5.58
N ARG A 5 -0.96 -4.82 6.19
CA ARG A 5 -0.02 -3.70 6.36
C ARG A 5 0.81 -3.49 5.11
N ILE A 6 1.27 -2.24 4.89
CA ILE A 6 2.09 -1.90 3.71
C ILE A 6 3.39 -2.73 3.64
N GLU A 7 3.99 -3.03 4.79
CA GLU A 7 5.18 -3.88 4.92
C GLU A 7 4.93 -5.32 4.45
N ARG A 8 3.70 -5.82 4.61
CA ARG A 8 3.29 -7.16 4.18
C ARG A 8 2.95 -7.20 2.69
N LEU A 9 2.42 -6.10 2.14
CA LEU A 9 2.11 -5.97 0.72
C LEU A 9 3.36 -5.80 -0.14
N TYR A 10 4.32 -4.98 0.30
CA TYR A 10 5.50 -4.65 -0.51
C TYR A 10 6.78 -5.36 -0.06
N GLY A 11 6.78 -6.06 1.08
CA GLY A 11 7.92 -6.81 1.60
C GLY A 11 9.17 -5.95 1.90
N LYS A 12 10.02 -6.38 2.84
CA LYS A 12 11.34 -5.77 3.07
C LYS A 12 12.36 -6.06 1.95
N GLY A 13 11.91 -6.33 0.72
CA GLY A 13 12.79 -6.81 -0.35
C GLY A 13 12.32 -6.55 -1.79
N ALA A 14 11.07 -6.11 -2.01
CA ALA A 14 10.65 -5.72 -3.35
C ALA A 14 11.14 -4.30 -3.62
N ALA A 15 12.22 -4.19 -4.39
CA ALA A 15 12.74 -2.97 -5.03
C ALA A 15 12.36 -1.66 -4.32
N PHE A 16 13.11 -1.30 -3.27
CA PHE A 16 12.96 -0.08 -2.44
C PHE A 16 12.86 1.25 -3.22
N LYS A 17 13.15 1.25 -4.52
CA LYS A 17 13.00 2.38 -5.45
C LYS A 17 11.64 2.45 -6.15
N PHE A 18 10.74 1.48 -5.96
CA PHE A 18 9.46 1.46 -6.63
C PHE A 18 8.52 2.53 -6.05
N LYS A 19 8.13 3.49 -6.89
CA LYS A 19 7.11 4.48 -6.55
C LYS A 19 5.74 3.89 -6.87
N PHE A 20 4.88 3.75 -5.87
CA PHE A 20 3.53 3.20 -6.06
C PHE A 20 2.43 4.23 -5.77
N LYS A 21 1.22 3.92 -6.22
CA LYS A 21 0.02 4.74 -6.06
C LYS A 21 -1.01 3.96 -5.24
N ARG A 22 -2.02 4.66 -4.72
CA ARG A 22 -3.17 4.05 -4.03
C ARG A 22 -3.85 2.94 -4.85
N ALA A 23 -3.91 3.08 -6.17
CA ALA A 23 -4.48 2.06 -7.05
C ALA A 23 -3.70 0.73 -7.01
N HIS A 24 -2.37 0.77 -6.97
CA HIS A 24 -1.56 -0.45 -6.84
C HIS A 24 -1.84 -1.12 -5.49
N VAL A 25 -1.84 -0.35 -4.40
CA VAL A 25 -2.18 -0.86 -3.06
C VAL A 25 -3.60 -1.47 -3.03
N ALA A 26 -4.56 -0.90 -3.76
CA ALA A 26 -5.91 -1.45 -3.83
C ALA A 26 -5.96 -2.80 -4.56
N ILE A 27 -5.17 -2.97 -5.64
CA ILE A 27 -5.00 -4.25 -6.35
C ILE A 27 -4.38 -5.28 -5.40
N ASP A 28 -3.28 -4.95 -4.73
CA ASP A 28 -2.60 -5.88 -3.82
C ASP A 28 -3.50 -6.29 -2.64
N ILE A 29 -4.38 -5.38 -2.19
CA ILE A 29 -5.39 -5.69 -1.17
C ILE A 29 -6.46 -6.65 -1.70
N ALA A 30 -6.92 -6.49 -2.94
CA ALA A 30 -7.88 -7.40 -3.56
C ALA A 30 -7.26 -8.81 -3.69
N GLU A 31 -6.03 -8.89 -4.19
CA GLU A 31 -5.27 -10.14 -4.26
C GLU A 31 -5.09 -10.77 -2.88
N TYR A 32 -4.80 -9.98 -1.85
CA TYR A 32 -4.68 -10.46 -0.47
C TYR A 32 -5.97 -11.11 0.07
N TYR A 33 -7.14 -10.60 -0.34
CA TYR A 33 -8.44 -11.16 0.04
C TYR A 33 -8.95 -12.25 -0.92
N GLY A 34 -8.27 -12.45 -2.05
CA GLY A 34 -8.71 -13.38 -3.10
C GLY A 34 -9.90 -12.85 -3.91
N ASP A 35 -10.04 -11.52 -4.00
CA ASP A 35 -11.13 -10.87 -4.72
C ASP A 35 -10.75 -10.66 -6.20
N ASP A 36 -11.61 -11.10 -7.12
CA ASP A 36 -11.39 -10.99 -8.58
C ASP A 36 -11.56 -9.56 -9.12
N ILE A 37 -12.18 -8.67 -8.33
CA ILE A 37 -12.54 -7.30 -8.76
C ILE A 37 -12.09 -6.29 -7.70
N VAL A 38 -11.41 -5.23 -8.16
CA VAL A 38 -11.08 -4.07 -7.33
C VAL A 38 -12.24 -3.09 -7.31
N ASP A 39 -12.85 -2.91 -6.13
CA ASP A 39 -13.97 -2.01 -5.91
C ASP A 39 -13.63 -0.83 -4.97
N SER A 40 -14.63 0.00 -4.68
CA SER A 40 -14.51 1.15 -3.76
C SER A 40 -14.01 0.77 -2.36
N ALA A 41 -14.35 -0.42 -1.84
CA ALA A 41 -13.91 -0.87 -0.52
C ALA A 41 -12.39 -1.10 -0.50
N HIS A 42 -11.83 -1.66 -1.56
CA HIS A 42 -10.38 -1.84 -1.73
C HIS A 42 -9.64 -0.49 -1.72
N TYR A 43 -10.19 0.51 -2.42
CA TYR A 43 -9.62 1.85 -2.39
C TYR A 43 -9.68 2.47 -0.99
N ILE A 44 -10.78 2.32 -0.26
CA ILE A 44 -10.91 2.81 1.12
C ILE A 44 -9.84 2.16 2.02
N ARG A 45 -9.70 0.84 1.96
CA ARG A 45 -8.67 0.09 2.71
C ARG A 45 -7.26 0.55 2.33
N ALA A 46 -6.96 0.68 1.04
CA ALA A 46 -5.69 1.19 0.55
C ALA A 46 -5.36 2.58 1.13
N GLY A 47 -6.37 3.44 1.28
CA GLY A 47 -6.20 4.76 1.92
C GLY A 47 -5.77 4.66 3.38
N LYS A 48 -6.35 3.74 4.15
CA LYS A 48 -5.99 3.50 5.56
C LYS A 48 -4.58 2.93 5.69
N VAL A 49 -4.25 1.92 4.87
CA VAL A 49 -2.93 1.27 4.87
C VAL A 49 -1.83 2.27 4.52
N LEU A 50 -2.07 3.16 3.54
CA LEU A 50 -1.15 4.24 3.21
C LEU A 50 -0.99 5.25 4.35
N LYS A 51 -2.09 5.63 5.01
CA LYS A 51 -2.05 6.54 6.16
C LYS A 51 -1.21 5.95 7.30
N GLU A 52 -1.48 4.70 7.67
CA GLU A 52 -0.72 3.97 8.69
C GLU A 52 0.77 3.88 8.32
N GLY A 53 1.08 3.54 7.07
CA GLY A 53 2.46 3.45 6.60
C GLY A 53 3.24 4.76 6.69
N VAL A 54 2.58 5.90 6.45
CA VAL A 54 3.19 7.24 6.62
C VAL A 54 3.38 7.57 8.09
N GLU A 55 2.36 7.33 8.92
CA GLU A 55 2.42 7.61 10.38
C GLU A 55 3.52 6.79 11.07
N ARG A 56 3.77 5.56 10.59
CA ARG A 56 4.82 4.68 11.10
C ARG A 56 6.20 4.95 10.49
N GLY A 57 6.31 5.88 9.53
CA GLY A 57 7.57 6.20 8.86
C GLY A 57 8.07 5.13 7.89
N VAL A 58 7.26 4.12 7.56
CA VAL A 58 7.63 3.04 6.63
C VAL A 58 7.61 3.52 5.18
N ILE A 59 6.71 4.45 4.86
CA ILE A 59 6.59 5.06 3.53
C ILE A 59 6.53 6.57 3.63
N LYS A 60 6.93 7.24 2.56
CA LYS A 60 6.81 8.70 2.42
C LYS A 60 6.06 9.06 1.15
N LYS A 61 5.33 10.18 1.20
CA LYS A 61 4.67 10.77 0.02
C LYS A 61 5.70 11.55 -0.79
N VAL A 62 5.89 11.18 -2.06
CA VAL A 62 6.93 11.75 -2.96
C VAL A 62 6.34 12.53 -4.13
N GLY A 63 5.05 12.86 -4.07
CA GLY A 63 4.34 13.65 -5.08
C GLY A 63 2.83 13.66 -4.82
N ALA A 64 2.04 14.23 -5.74
CA ALA A 64 0.60 14.42 -5.56
C ALA A 64 -0.16 13.14 -5.14
N ALA A 65 0.20 11.99 -5.73
CA ALA A 65 -0.42 10.69 -5.46
C ALA A 65 0.57 9.50 -5.50
N ARG A 66 1.84 9.76 -5.21
CA ARG A 66 2.91 8.74 -5.25
C ARG A 66 3.52 8.54 -3.86
N TYR A 67 3.78 7.29 -3.53
CA TYR A 67 4.39 6.84 -2.28
C TYR A 67 5.66 6.05 -2.60
N GLN A 68 6.58 6.06 -1.66
CA GLN A 68 7.82 5.30 -1.73
C GLN A 68 8.12 4.72 -0.35
N LEU A 69 8.68 3.52 -0.29
CA LEU A 69 9.25 2.96 0.93
C LEU A 69 10.40 3.85 1.44
N VAL A 70 10.50 4.00 2.75
CA VAL A 70 11.63 4.63 3.44
C VAL A 70 12.65 3.53 3.72
N GLU A 71 13.91 3.78 3.38
CA GLU A 71 15.02 2.89 3.76
C GLU A 71 15.26 3.03 5.27
N ASP A 72 15.44 1.91 5.97
CA ASP A 72 16.05 1.85 7.32
C ASP A 72 17.54 2.24 7.22
#